data_AF-A0A816HV65-F1
#
_entry.id   AF-A0A816HV65-F1
#
_cell.length_a   1.000
_cell.length_b   1.000
_cell.length_c   1.000
_cell.angle_alpha   90.00
_cell.angle_beta   90.00
_cell.angle_gamma   90.00
#
_symmetry.space_group_name_H-M   'P 1'
#
loop_
_entity.id
_entity.type
_entity.pdbx_description
1 polymer ?
#
loop_
_entity_poly.entity_id
_entity_poly.type
_entity_poly.pdbx_seq_one_letter_code
_entity_poly.pdbx_strand_id
1 'polypeptide(L)'
;GHSAPESLIIFGMPNYEMKMTFYLKDFDQCKCHFTAVQLFQIYTRICDILVNEHGICMINTGLGYCGKLDSKGNDFLKFHVLVHPSAFIDYGTGNAEGKPVPYREHPDRTTDLVRAVVAKVLLNC
;
A
#
# COMPACT_ATOMS: atom_id res chain seq x y z
N GLY A 1 14.65 -11.56 -10.25
CA GLY A 1 13.94 -11.65 -11.53
C GLY A 1 12.89 -10.57 -11.54
N HIS A 2 13.10 -9.52 -12.34
CA HIS A 2 12.21 -8.38 -12.43
C HIS A 2 11.18 -8.64 -13.53
N SER A 3 10.03 -9.21 -13.16
CA SER A 3 8.87 -9.29 -14.06
C SER A 3 8.26 -7.90 -14.15
N ALA A 4 8.70 -7.10 -15.12
CA ALA A 4 8.26 -5.72 -15.31
C ALA A 4 7.56 -5.38 -16.66
N PRO A 5 7.07 -6.30 -17.52
CA PRO A 5 6.39 -5.85 -18.74
C PRO A 5 4.85 -5.91 -18.71
N GLU A 6 4.20 -6.50 -17.70
CA GLU A 6 2.75 -6.78 -17.78
C GLU A 6 1.88 -5.64 -17.23
N SER A 7 2.34 -4.90 -16.20
CA SER A 7 1.55 -3.82 -15.58
C SER A 7 1.61 -2.48 -16.33
N LEU A 8 2.58 -2.31 -17.23
CA LEU A 8 2.72 -1.13 -18.10
C LEU A 8 1.61 -1.06 -19.17
N ILE A 9 0.96 -2.18 -19.49
CA ILE A 9 0.04 -2.31 -20.63
C ILE A 9 -1.40 -1.93 -20.25
N ILE A 10 -1.79 -2.05 -18.98
CA ILE A 10 -3.21 -1.92 -18.58
C ILE A 10 -3.72 -0.47 -18.62
N PHE A 11 -2.84 0.52 -18.44
CA PHE A 11 -3.25 1.94 -18.37
C PHE A 11 -2.54 2.87 -19.36
N GLY A 12 -1.71 2.34 -20.28
CA GLY A 12 -1.00 3.14 -21.29
C GLY A 12 0.01 4.15 -20.71
N MET A 13 0.36 4.04 -19.43
CA MET A 13 1.29 4.94 -18.73
C MET A 13 2.31 4.13 -17.93
N PRO A 14 3.57 4.61 -17.83
CA PRO A 14 4.55 3.99 -16.95
C PRO A 14 4.03 4.03 -15.52
N ASN A 15 3.91 2.88 -14.85
CA ASN A 15 3.52 2.80 -13.44
C ASN A 15 4.62 2.08 -12.66
N TYR A 16 4.85 2.53 -11.44
CA TYR A 16 5.72 1.83 -10.50
C TYR A 16 4.91 0.73 -9.80
N GLU A 17 5.34 -0.52 -9.95
CA GLU A 17 4.70 -1.69 -9.35
C GLU A 17 5.46 -2.16 -8.10
N MET A 18 4.73 -2.40 -7.00
CA MET A 18 5.33 -2.91 -5.77
C MET A 18 4.39 -3.83 -5.00
N LYS A 19 4.97 -4.90 -4.44
CA LYS A 19 4.28 -5.80 -3.50
C LYS A 19 4.78 -5.54 -2.09
N MET A 20 3.86 -5.46 -1.14
CA MET A 20 4.17 -5.20 0.27
C MET A 20 3.29 -6.05 1.19
N THR A 21 3.84 -6.43 2.34
CA THR A 21 3.15 -7.20 3.37
C THR A 21 3.36 -6.50 4.70
N PHE A 22 2.27 -6.22 5.40
CA PHE A 22 2.27 -5.60 6.71
C PHE A 22 1.73 -6.59 7.73
N TYR A 23 2.52 -6.92 8.75
CA TYR A 23 1.99 -7.66 9.89
C TYR A 23 1.31 -6.68 10.84
N LEU A 24 0.08 -6.99 11.25
CA LEU A 24 -0.68 -6.07 12.09
C LEU A 24 -0.04 -5.85 13.46
N LYS A 25 0.69 -6.83 13.98
CA LYS A 25 1.49 -6.69 15.21
C LYS A 25 2.59 -5.62 15.15
N ASP A 26 3.00 -5.19 13.96
CA ASP A 26 4.02 -4.16 13.78
C ASP A 26 3.42 -2.74 13.94
N PHE A 27 2.10 -2.65 14.13
CA PHE A 27 1.37 -1.43 14.44
C PHE A 27 1.01 -1.47 15.93
N ASP A 28 1.64 -0.59 16.72
CA ASP A 28 1.43 -0.52 18.19
C ASP A 28 -0.05 -0.33 18.59
N GLN A 29 -0.84 0.20 17.67
CA GLN A 29 -2.28 0.44 17.82
C GLN A 29 -3.10 -0.87 17.75
N CYS A 30 -2.55 -1.93 17.18
CA CYS A 30 -3.25 -3.18 16.93
C CYS A 30 -3.04 -4.19 18.07
N LYS A 31 -3.73 -3.98 19.19
CA LYS A 31 -3.77 -4.95 20.31
C LYS A 31 -4.92 -5.95 20.22
N CYS A 32 -5.83 -5.76 19.27
CA CYS A 32 -7.03 -6.56 19.09
C CYS A 32 -6.83 -7.65 18.03
N HIS A 33 -7.56 -8.76 18.21
CA HIS A 33 -7.68 -9.80 17.20
C HIS A 33 -8.83 -9.45 16.27
N PHE A 34 -8.61 -9.56 14.96
CA PHE A 34 -9.64 -9.31 13.97
C PHE A 34 -10.22 -10.61 13.41
N THR A 35 -11.53 -10.64 13.25
CA THR A 35 -12.19 -11.67 12.44
C THR A 35 -11.85 -11.48 10.96
N ALA A 36 -12.03 -12.53 10.16
CA ALA A 36 -11.86 -12.44 8.71
C ALA A 36 -12.71 -11.32 8.07
N VAL A 37 -13.92 -11.07 8.59
CA VAL A 37 -14.81 -10.00 8.12
C VAL A 37 -14.24 -8.62 8.45
N GLN A 38 -13.72 -8.42 9.66
CA GLN A 38 -13.09 -7.15 10.05
C GLN A 38 -11.82 -6.89 9.24
N LEU A 39 -10.99 -7.91 9.01
CA LEU A 39 -9.80 -7.79 8.16
C LEU A 39 -10.16 -7.39 6.73
N PHE A 40 -11.23 -7.96 6.17
CA PHE A 40 -11.73 -7.58 4.86
C PHE A 40 -12.22 -6.12 4.83
N GLN A 41 -12.94 -5.67 5.87
CA GLN A 41 -13.39 -4.28 6.00
C GLN A 41 -12.23 -3.28 6.12
N ILE A 42 -11.22 -3.63 6.92
CA ILE A 42 -9.99 -2.84 7.05
C ILE A 42 -9.28 -2.75 5.70
N TYR A 43 -9.09 -3.89 5.04
CA TYR A 43 -8.44 -3.96 3.74
C TYR A 43 -9.14 -3.08 2.70
N THR A 44 -10.46 -3.25 2.56
CA THR A 44 -11.25 -2.48 1.58
C THR A 44 -11.21 -0.97 1.86
N ARG A 45 -11.25 -0.57 3.13
CA ARG A 45 -11.12 0.84 3.52
C ARG A 45 -9.74 1.42 3.21
N ILE A 46 -8.67 0.64 3.41
CA ILE A 46 -7.31 1.05 3.03
C ILE A 46 -7.23 1.25 1.52
N CYS A 47 -7.76 0.31 0.73
CA CYS A 47 -7.79 0.43 -0.72
C CYS A 47 -8.57 1.65 -1.19
N ASP A 48 -9.73 1.93 -0.60
CA ASP A 48 -10.54 3.10 -0.94
C ASP A 48 -9.78 4.41 -0.70
N ILE A 49 -9.09 4.55 0.44
CA ILE A 49 -8.26 5.72 0.74
C ILE A 49 -7.09 5.84 -0.25
N LEU A 50 -6.38 4.75 -0.53
CA LEU A 50 -5.24 4.77 -1.45
C LEU A 50 -5.64 5.19 -2.87
N VAL A 51 -6.79 4.71 -3.36
CA VAL A 51 -7.30 5.07 -4.69
C VAL A 51 -7.80 6.50 -4.70
N ASN A 52 -8.66 6.88 -3.77
CA ASN A 52 -9.38 8.17 -3.83
C ASN A 52 -8.55 9.35 -3.32
N GLU A 53 -7.74 9.18 -2.27
CA GLU A 53 -6.93 10.26 -1.68
C GLU A 53 -5.53 10.36 -2.33
N HIS A 54 -4.97 9.25 -2.83
CA HIS A 54 -3.59 9.21 -3.29
C HIS A 54 -3.41 8.83 -4.77
N GLY A 55 -4.49 8.42 -5.47
CA GLY A 55 -4.39 7.98 -6.86
C GLY A 55 -3.54 6.72 -7.04
N ILE A 56 -3.39 5.91 -5.99
CA ILE A 56 -2.64 4.66 -6.01
C ILE A 56 -3.61 3.53 -6.35
N CYS A 57 -3.38 2.90 -7.49
CA CYS A 57 -4.19 1.78 -7.95
C CYS A 57 -3.75 0.48 -7.28
N MET A 58 -4.70 -0.37 -6.94
CA MET A 58 -4.45 -1.69 -6.36
C MET A 58 -4.59 -2.76 -7.46
N ILE A 59 -3.55 -3.56 -7.72
CA ILE A 59 -3.68 -4.73 -8.58
C ILE A 59 -4.14 -5.91 -7.73
N ASN A 60 -5.33 -6.42 -8.02
CA ASN A 60 -5.89 -7.59 -7.36
C ASN A 60 -5.26 -8.90 -7.84
N THR A 61 -3.96 -9.14 -7.61
CA THR A 61 -3.29 -10.41 -7.97
C THR A 61 -2.85 -11.23 -6.76
N GLY A 62 -3.26 -10.85 -5.55
CA GLY A 62 -2.98 -11.64 -4.35
C GLY A 62 -3.52 -10.98 -3.10
N LEU A 63 -4.85 -11.03 -2.91
CA LEU A 63 -5.46 -10.74 -1.62
C LEU A 63 -4.93 -11.76 -0.62
N GLY A 64 -4.31 -11.26 0.44
CA GLY A 64 -3.88 -12.08 1.56
C GLY A 64 -4.15 -11.32 2.83
N TYR A 65 -5.28 -11.64 3.45
CA TYR A 65 -5.47 -11.43 4.88
C TYR A 65 -5.65 -12.79 5.52
N CYS A 66 -4.90 -13.07 6.57
CA CYS A 66 -5.10 -14.25 7.39
C CYS A 66 -5.66 -13.75 8.71
N GLY A 67 -6.90 -14.12 9.03
CA GLY A 67 -7.39 -14.16 10.41
C GLY A 67 -7.15 -15.56 10.94
N LYS A 68 -6.76 -15.71 12.21
CA LYS A 68 -6.38 -17.00 12.83
C LYS A 68 -7.20 -18.21 12.33
N LEU A 69 -6.58 -19.04 11.49
CA LEU A 69 -6.87 -20.48 11.38
C LEU A 69 -6.05 -21.29 12.39
N ASP A 70 -4.93 -20.74 12.89
CA ASP A 70 -4.10 -21.33 13.94
C ASP A 70 -3.61 -20.27 14.94
N SER A 71 -3.56 -20.66 16.22
CA SER A 71 -3.22 -19.85 17.40
C SER A 71 -1.80 -19.24 17.41
N LYS A 72 -1.03 -19.39 16.33
CA LYS A 72 0.35 -18.92 16.18
C LYS A 72 0.57 -17.91 15.03
N GLY A 73 -0.45 -17.64 14.20
CA GLY A 73 -0.36 -16.71 13.08
C GLY A 73 -0.54 -15.25 13.52
N ASN A 74 0.34 -14.36 13.05
CA ASN A 74 0.09 -12.91 13.10
C ASN A 74 -0.77 -12.53 11.91
N ASP A 75 -1.86 -11.83 12.16
CA ASP A 75 -2.69 -11.25 11.10
C ASP A 75 -1.82 -10.33 10.23
N PHE A 76 -2.01 -10.38 8.92
CA PHE A 76 -1.26 -9.56 7.98
C PHE A 76 -2.17 -9.03 6.88
N LEU A 77 -1.72 -7.94 6.25
CA LEU A 77 -2.31 -7.36 5.06
C LEU A 77 -1.27 -7.36 3.95
N LYS A 78 -1.59 -7.99 2.83
CA LYS A 78 -0.76 -7.98 1.63
C LYS A 78 -1.37 -7.09 0.56
N PHE A 79 -0.54 -6.21 0.02
CA PHE A 79 -0.92 -5.24 -1.00
C PHE A 79 -0.04 -5.40 -2.23
N HIS A 80 -0.64 -5.17 -3.38
CA HIS A 80 0.05 -5.04 -4.64
C HIS A 80 -0.40 -3.74 -5.28
N VAL A 81 0.50 -2.76 -5.34
CA VAL A 81 0.20 -1.38 -5.70
C VAL A 81 0.80 -1.04 -7.06
N LEU A 82 0.09 -0.16 -7.77
CA LEU A 82 0.58 0.61 -8.89
C LEU A 82 0.52 2.09 -8.53
N VAL A 83 1.67 2.74 -8.62
CA VAL A 83 1.81 4.15 -8.31
C VAL A 83 2.14 4.91 -9.58
N HIS A 84 1.37 5.97 -9.86
CA HIS A 84 1.66 6.87 -10.96
C HIS A 84 2.96 7.64 -10.70
N PRO A 85 3.88 7.80 -11.68
CA PRO A 85 5.18 8.42 -11.47
C PRO A 85 5.13 9.86 -10.96
N SER A 86 4.02 10.57 -11.17
CA SER A 86 3.82 11.92 -10.62
C SER A 86 3.86 11.95 -9.09
N ALA A 87 3.58 10.83 -8.42
CA ALA A 87 3.69 10.73 -6.95
C ALA A 87 5.16 10.79 -6.47
N PHE A 88 6.13 10.64 -7.38
CA PHE A 88 7.55 10.71 -7.10
C PHE A 88 8.18 12.01 -7.60
N ILE A 89 7.41 13.10 -7.61
CA ILE A 89 7.90 14.46 -7.89
C ILE A 89 7.83 15.29 -6.61
N ASP A 90 8.99 15.76 -6.13
CA ASP A 90 9.09 16.68 -5.01
C ASP A 90 9.03 18.12 -5.50
N TYR A 91 7.93 18.81 -5.19
CA TYR A 91 7.78 20.22 -5.55
C TYR A 91 8.53 21.19 -4.61
N GLY A 92 8.98 20.72 -3.45
CA GLY A 92 9.68 21.54 -2.45
C GLY A 92 8.91 22.82 -2.06
N THR A 93 9.48 23.63 -1.17
CA THR A 93 8.95 24.98 -0.93
C THR A 93 9.48 25.92 -2.01
N GLY A 94 8.69 26.13 -3.07
CA GLY A 94 8.92 27.18 -4.06
C GLY A 94 9.52 26.75 -5.40
N ASN A 95 9.62 25.45 -5.70
CA ASN A 95 10.13 24.98 -6.98
C ASN A 95 8.98 24.53 -7.90
N ALA A 96 8.54 25.42 -8.78
CA ALA A 96 7.41 25.17 -9.68
C ALA A 96 7.63 23.97 -10.64
N GLU A 97 8.90 23.62 -10.91
CA GLU A 97 9.26 22.55 -11.85
C GLU A 97 9.28 21.16 -11.20
N GLY A 98 9.36 21.07 -9.86
CA GLY A 98 9.50 19.81 -9.14
C GLY A 98 10.80 19.06 -9.44
N LYS A 99 11.21 18.18 -8.53
CA LYS A 99 12.39 17.32 -8.69
C LYS A 99 11.97 15.86 -8.61
N PRO A 100 12.32 15.02 -9.61
CA PRO A 100 12.03 13.59 -9.51
C PRO A 100 12.82 12.98 -8.35
N VAL A 101 12.13 12.18 -7.56
CA VAL A 101 12.70 11.37 -6.49
C VAL A 101 13.55 10.27 -7.12
N PRO A 102 14.75 9.99 -6.62
CA PRO A 102 15.57 8.88 -7.09
C PRO A 102 14.81 7.55 -7.03
N TYR A 103 14.89 6.73 -8.08
CA TYR A 103 14.18 5.45 -8.17
C TYR A 103 14.42 4.52 -6.97
N ARG A 104 15.63 4.56 -6.40
CA ARG A 104 16.01 3.78 -5.20
C ARG A 104 15.18 4.12 -3.95
N GLU A 105 14.55 5.30 -3.91
CA GLU A 105 13.75 5.81 -2.79
C GLU A 105 12.24 5.60 -3.02
N HIS A 106 11.82 5.18 -4.22
CA HIS A 106 10.41 4.88 -4.54
C HIS A 106 9.82 3.78 -3.65
N PRO A 107 10.53 2.67 -3.35
CA PRO A 107 9.99 1.62 -2.48
C PRO A 107 9.69 2.13 -1.07
N ASP A 108 10.62 2.88 -0.47
CA ASP A 108 10.49 3.38 0.91
C ASP A 108 9.35 4.39 1.00
N ARG A 109 9.28 5.35 0.08
CA ARG A 109 8.17 6.33 0.04
C ARG A 109 6.81 5.68 -0.12
N THR A 110 6.72 4.70 -1.02
CA THR A 110 5.46 3.99 -1.25
C THR A 110 5.06 3.18 -0.01
N THR A 111 6.03 2.51 0.62
CA THR A 111 5.81 1.73 1.85
C THR A 111 5.37 2.61 3.00
N ASP A 112 6.02 3.76 3.21
CA ASP A 112 5.71 4.70 4.27
C ASP A 112 4.31 5.29 4.11
N LEU A 113 3.93 5.67 2.89
CA LEU A 113 2.59 6.16 2.58
C LEU A 113 1.52 5.11 2.88
N VAL A 114 1.69 3.88 2.36
CA VAL A 114 0.71 2.81 2.61
C VAL A 114 0.67 2.44 4.09
N ARG A 115 1.83 2.38 4.77
CA ARG A 115 1.90 2.15 6.21
C ARG A 115 1.15 3.23 7.00
N ALA A 116 1.27 4.50 6.62
CA ALA A 116 0.55 5.60 7.25
C ALA A 116 -0.97 5.46 7.08
N VAL A 117 -1.43 5.07 5.88
CA VAL A 117 -2.86 4.79 5.64
C VAL A 117 -3.35 3.60 6.46
N VAL A 118 -2.58 2.50 6.51
CA VAL A 118 -2.91 1.34 7.34
C VAL A 118 -3.04 1.75 8.82
N ALA A 119 -2.07 2.51 9.35
CA ALA A 119 -2.12 3.00 10.72
C ALA A 119 -3.33 3.91 10.97
N LYS A 120 -3.64 4.82 10.04
CA LYS A 120 -4.83 5.70 10.10
C LYS A 120 -6.12 4.89 10.17
N VAL A 121 -6.25 3.82 9.38
CA VAL A 121 -7.44 2.96 9.40
C VAL A 121 -7.53 2.18 10.70
N LEU A 122 -6.42 1.57 11.15
CA LEU A 122 -6.37 0.79 12.39
C LEU A 122 -6.65 1.63 13.64
N LEU A 123 -6.28 2.91 13.66
CA LEU A 123 -6.61 3.85 14.75
C LEU A 123 -8.11 4.10 14.93
N ASN A 124 -8.90 3.87 13.87
CA ASN A 124 -10.35 4.09 13.85
C ASN A 124 -11.15 2.79 14.00
N CYS A 125 -10.50 1.69 14.39
CA CYS A 125 -11.07 0.36 14.61
C CYS A 125 -11.01 -0.02 16.10
#